data_AF-A0AAQ3UMP0-F1
#
_entry.id   AF-A0AAQ3UMP0-F1
#
_cell.length_a   1.000
_cell.length_b   1.000
_cell.length_c   1.000
_cell.angle_alpha   90.00
_cell.angle_beta   90.00
_cell.angle_gamma   90.00
#
_symmetry.space_group_name_H-M   'P 1'
#
loop_
_entity.id
_entity.type
_entity.pdbx_description
1 polymer ?
#
loop_
_entity_poly.entity_id
_entity_poly.type
_entity_poly.pdbx_seq_one_letter_code
_entity_poly.pdbx_strand_id
1 'polypeptide(L)'
;MANAFRCANNDDTFTIKFEEEWFDIVTFMFESPEDGEMMYFVFDFVGVNGVPLEIPESTGSEYQAIVRMPSAKFMRICNKLSSFGDSGDRDTTDALPDDRGLIEMKEMVSLTFDLRCMNSFSKASVLSDQVTISLSSELPAVFEYKIAEMGYIRYYMLPRMAKEEMQNEGDEMQRIAKEDKMQIEGDEMQRIAKEDKM
;
A
#
# COMPACT_ATOMS: atom_id res chain seq x y z
N MET A 1 11.33 -7.72 19.42
CA MET A 1 12.40 -8.19 18.50
C MET A 1 13.21 -7.06 17.89
N ALA A 2 12.60 -6.04 17.24
CA ALA A 2 13.36 -4.93 16.64
C ALA A 2 14.34 -4.20 17.60
N ASN A 3 14.07 -4.22 18.91
CA ASN A 3 14.98 -3.64 19.91
C ASN A 3 16.29 -4.41 20.07
N ALA A 4 16.36 -5.72 19.78
CA ALA A 4 17.62 -6.47 19.83
C ALA A 4 18.60 -5.98 18.75
N PHE A 5 18.09 -5.64 17.56
CA PHE A 5 18.88 -5.02 16.51
C PHE A 5 19.39 -3.62 16.85
N ARG A 6 18.84 -2.95 17.88
CA ARG A 6 19.36 -1.65 18.36
C ARG A 6 20.61 -1.80 19.24
N CYS A 7 20.90 -3.02 19.68
CA CYS A 7 22.10 -3.32 20.48
C CYS A 7 23.29 -3.72 19.61
N ALA A 8 23.06 -4.00 18.32
CA ALA A 8 24.09 -4.38 17.37
C ALA A 8 24.65 -3.15 16.64
N ASN A 9 25.93 -3.19 16.31
CA ASN A 9 26.56 -2.22 15.41
C ASN A 9 26.25 -2.56 13.94
N ASN A 10 26.47 -1.61 13.04
CA ASN A 10 26.20 -1.80 11.61
C ASN A 10 27.09 -2.85 10.95
N ASP A 11 28.28 -3.11 11.53
CA ASP A 11 29.28 -4.03 10.98
C ASP A 11 29.28 -5.39 11.71
N ASP A 12 28.40 -5.60 12.69
CA ASP A 12 28.30 -6.86 13.43
C ASP A 12 27.81 -7.98 12.51
N THR A 13 28.39 -9.18 12.68
CA THR A 13 27.90 -10.38 11.99
C THR A 13 26.66 -10.91 12.70
N PHE A 14 25.52 -10.87 12.02
CA PHE A 14 24.26 -11.39 12.52
C PHE A 14 24.04 -12.84 12.09
N THR A 15 23.83 -13.73 13.05
CA THR A 15 23.52 -15.15 12.83
C THR A 15 22.20 -15.52 13.49
N ILE A 16 21.33 -16.21 12.75
CA ILE A 16 20.09 -16.79 13.28
C ILE A 16 20.31 -18.28 13.47
N LYS A 17 20.05 -18.80 14.67
CA LYS A 17 20.03 -20.23 14.97
C LYS A 17 18.63 -20.68 15.35
N PHE A 18 18.27 -21.85 14.85
CA PHE A 18 17.01 -22.53 15.13
C PHE A 18 17.32 -23.99 15.42
N GLU A 19 16.69 -24.57 16.44
CA GLU A 19 16.88 -25.97 16.84
C GLU A 19 15.64 -26.79 16.51
N GLU A 20 15.82 -27.91 15.81
CA GLU A 20 14.70 -28.77 15.37
C GLU A 20 13.92 -29.41 16.54
N GLU A 21 14.52 -29.54 17.72
CA GLU A 21 13.85 -30.08 18.91
C GLU A 21 12.91 -29.04 19.57
N TRP A 22 13.12 -27.75 19.31
CA TRP A 22 12.40 -26.63 19.91
C TRP A 22 11.95 -25.65 18.83
N PHE A 23 10.86 -26.01 18.14
CA PHE A 23 10.32 -25.25 17.00
C PHE A 23 9.91 -23.80 17.32
N ASP A 24 9.82 -23.46 18.60
CA ASP A 24 9.39 -22.15 19.08
C ASP A 24 10.57 -21.28 19.56
N ILE A 25 11.80 -21.79 19.58
CA ILE A 25 12.97 -21.04 20.06
C ILE A 25 13.86 -20.64 18.89
N VAL A 26 14.09 -19.34 18.76
CA VAL A 26 15.08 -18.80 17.81
C VAL A 26 16.10 -17.98 18.59
N THR A 27 17.38 -18.25 18.31
CA THR A 27 18.49 -17.52 18.90
C THR A 27 19.10 -16.59 17.88
N PHE A 28 19.14 -15.30 18.22
CA PHE A 28 19.85 -14.27 17.47
C PHE A 28 21.22 -14.07 18.09
N MET A 29 22.25 -14.11 17.26
CA MET A 29 23.64 -13.89 17.64
C MET A 29 24.20 -12.71 16.88
N PHE A 30 24.85 -11.79 17.57
CA PHE A 30 25.60 -10.69 16.99
C PHE A 30 27.07 -10.82 17.42
N GLU A 31 27.98 -10.85 16.46
CA GLU A 31 29.43 -10.94 16.69
C GLU A 31 30.10 -9.66 16.18
N SER A 32 30.75 -8.94 17.08
CA SER A 32 31.50 -7.73 16.75
C SER A 32 32.83 -8.10 16.09
N PRO A 33 33.15 -7.58 14.89
CA PRO A 33 34.42 -7.84 14.24
C PRO A 33 35.59 -7.10 14.89
N GLU A 34 35.33 -6.08 15.72
CA GLU A 34 36.37 -5.24 16.32
C GLU A 34 37.04 -5.92 17.52
N ASP A 35 36.24 -6.52 18.41
CA ASP A 35 36.68 -7.08 19.68
C ASP A 35 36.30 -8.56 19.88
N GLY A 36 35.52 -9.14 18.96
CA GLY A 36 35.03 -10.51 19.04
C GLY A 36 33.96 -10.72 20.10
N GLU A 37 33.39 -9.65 20.67
CA GLU A 37 32.29 -9.77 21.62
C GLU A 37 31.06 -10.38 20.94
N MET A 38 30.42 -11.33 21.64
CA MET A 38 29.21 -12.00 21.16
C MET A 38 28.02 -11.66 22.06
N MET A 39 26.95 -11.20 21.43
CA MET A 39 25.66 -10.94 22.09
C MET A 39 24.64 -12.00 21.65
N TYR A 40 23.90 -12.55 22.62
CA TYR A 40 22.89 -13.58 22.39
C TYR A 40 21.52 -13.09 22.85
N PHE A 41 20.53 -13.21 21.97
CA PHE A 41 19.13 -12.97 22.29
C PHE A 41 18.32 -14.21 21.96
N VAL A 42 17.70 -14.81 22.98
CA VAL A 42 16.83 -15.97 22.82
C VAL A 42 15.39 -15.49 22.83
N PHE A 43 14.63 -15.90 21.82
CA PHE A 43 13.22 -15.54 21.66
C PHE A 43 12.36 -16.79 21.65
N ASP A 44 11.29 -16.75 22.43
CA ASP A 44 10.20 -17.72 22.41
C ASP A 44 9.10 -17.18 21.47
N PHE A 45 8.84 -17.92 20.39
CA PHE A 45 7.87 -17.61 19.36
C PHE A 45 6.62 -18.42 19.60
N VAL A 46 5.50 -17.71 19.77
CA VAL A 46 4.19 -18.34 19.66
C VAL A 46 3.83 -18.41 18.19
N GLY A 47 3.74 -19.63 17.65
CA GLY A 47 3.31 -19.87 16.29
C GLY A 47 2.00 -19.13 15.96
N VAL A 48 2.01 -18.39 14.86
CA VAL A 48 0.80 -17.80 14.31
C VAL A 48 0.29 -18.75 13.23
N ASN A 49 -0.95 -19.23 13.33
CA ASN A 49 -1.57 -20.13 12.34
C ASN A 49 -1.97 -19.39 11.05
N GLY A 50 -1.05 -18.60 10.49
CA GLY A 50 -1.24 -17.90 9.23
C GLY A 50 -0.88 -18.82 8.06
N VAL A 51 -1.81 -19.00 7.12
CA VAL A 51 -1.48 -19.63 5.83
C VAL A 51 -0.68 -18.62 5.01
N PRO A 52 0.50 -18.99 4.47
CA PRO A 52 1.22 -18.13 3.55
C PRO A 52 0.33 -17.77 2.37
N LEU A 53 0.15 -16.47 2.13
CA LEU A 53 -0.55 -16.01 0.93
C LEU A 53 0.42 -16.10 -0.25
N GLU A 54 0.10 -16.95 -1.21
CA GLU A 54 0.83 -17.00 -2.48
C GLU A 54 0.49 -15.73 -3.27
N ILE A 55 1.50 -14.91 -3.53
CA ILE A 55 1.37 -13.76 -4.41
C ILE A 55 1.87 -14.20 -5.79
N PRO A 56 1.05 -14.09 -6.85
CA PRO A 56 1.51 -14.38 -8.21
C PRO A 56 2.75 -13.56 -8.55
N GLU A 57 3.72 -14.16 -9.23
CA GLU A 57 4.85 -13.43 -9.81
C GLU A 57 4.36 -12.60 -11.00
N SER A 58 3.65 -11.50 -10.73
CA SER A 58 3.22 -10.56 -11.77
C SER A 58 4.44 -10.01 -12.47
N THR A 59 4.62 -10.39 -13.74
CA THR A 59 5.64 -9.82 -14.59
C THR A 59 5.33 -8.34 -14.83
N GLY A 60 6.35 -7.48 -14.84
CA GLY A 60 6.18 -6.02 -15.03
C GLY A 60 5.39 -5.62 -16.29
N SER A 61 5.14 -6.55 -17.21
CA SER A 61 4.29 -6.36 -18.38
C SER A 61 2.81 -6.10 -18.07
N GLU A 62 2.29 -6.55 -16.93
CA GLU A 62 0.86 -6.46 -16.56
C GLU A 62 0.46 -5.11 -15.96
N TYR A 63 1.45 -4.27 -15.61
CA TYR A 63 1.20 -2.95 -15.03
C TYR A 63 1.04 -1.89 -16.11
N GLN A 64 0.07 -1.00 -15.90
CA GLN A 64 -0.26 0.12 -16.79
C GLN A 64 0.78 1.23 -16.71
N ALA A 65 1.34 1.46 -15.52
CA ALA A 65 2.41 2.42 -15.30
C ALA A 65 3.44 1.89 -14.30
N ILE A 66 4.72 2.18 -14.56
CA ILE A 66 5.84 1.92 -13.68
C ILE A 66 6.57 3.23 -13.45
N VAL A 67 6.73 3.59 -12.17
CA VAL A 67 7.43 4.80 -11.75
C VAL A 67 8.63 4.41 -10.92
N ARG A 68 9.82 4.85 -11.34
CA ARG A 68 11.07 4.66 -10.62
C ARG A 68 11.58 6.00 -10.15
N MET A 69 11.87 6.14 -8.88
CA MET A 69 12.39 7.40 -8.33
C MET A 69 13.28 7.17 -7.12
N PRO A 70 14.07 8.18 -6.71
CA PRO A 70 14.81 8.11 -5.46
C PRO A 70 13.87 7.85 -4.28
N SER A 71 14.20 6.88 -3.44
CA SER A 71 13.40 6.49 -2.27
C SER A 71 13.27 7.65 -1.27
N ALA A 72 14.35 8.41 -1.07
CA ALA A 72 14.35 9.62 -0.25
C ALA A 72 13.36 10.68 -0.74
N LYS A 73 13.18 10.81 -2.07
CA LYS A 73 12.19 11.71 -2.67
C LYS A 73 10.78 11.22 -2.39
N PHE A 74 10.52 9.92 -2.57
CA PHE A 74 9.24 9.30 -2.24
C PHE A 74 8.88 9.48 -0.76
N MET A 75 9.81 9.25 0.17
CA MET A 75 9.59 9.46 1.60
C MET A 75 9.22 10.92 1.92
N ARG A 76 9.94 11.88 1.35
CA ARG A 76 9.62 13.31 1.53
C ARG A 76 8.22 13.64 1.03
N ILE A 77 7.82 13.08 -0.11
CA ILE A 77 6.47 13.26 -0.67
C ILE A 77 5.41 12.71 0.31
N CYS A 78 5.56 11.47 0.78
CA CYS A 78 4.61 10.85 1.71
C CYS A 78 4.47 11.65 3.02
N ASN A 79 5.60 12.09 3.59
CA ASN A 79 5.63 12.91 4.81
C ASN A 79 4.94 14.27 4.60
N LYS A 80 5.25 14.95 3.48
CA LYS A 80 4.68 16.26 3.15
C LYS A 80 3.17 16.17 2.91
N LEU A 81 2.71 15.16 2.18
CA LEU A 81 1.28 14.91 1.94
C LEU A 81 0.50 14.64 3.23
N SER A 82 1.16 14.01 4.20
CA SER A 82 0.56 13.70 5.50
C SER A 82 0.40 14.95 6.39
N SER A 83 1.34 15.90 6.32
CA SER A 83 1.23 17.17 7.04
C SER A 83 0.13 18.11 6.51
N PHE A 84 -0.23 18.01 5.23
CA PHE A 84 -1.32 18.80 4.64
C PHE A 84 -2.72 18.37 5.12
N GLY A 85 -2.87 17.15 5.62
CA GLY A 85 -4.14 16.66 6.15
C GLY A 85 -4.54 17.29 7.50
N ASP A 86 -3.61 17.96 8.20
CA ASP A 86 -3.78 18.42 9.58
C ASP A 86 -3.66 19.94 9.77
N SER A 87 -3.15 20.68 8.78
CA SER A 87 -3.14 22.15 8.86
C SER A 87 -3.20 22.78 7.48
N GLY A 88 -4.22 23.60 7.27
CA GLY A 88 -4.35 24.40 6.06
C GLY A 88 -3.38 25.57 6.13
N ASP A 89 -2.20 25.45 5.52
CA ASP A 89 -1.53 26.62 4.98
C ASP A 89 -0.77 26.34 3.68
N ARG A 90 -0.76 27.38 2.86
CA ARG A 90 -0.46 27.44 1.43
C ARG A 90 1.05 27.52 1.17
N ASP A 91 1.42 27.02 -0.01
CA ASP A 91 2.67 27.27 -0.74
C ASP A 91 4.01 26.95 -0.05
N THR A 92 4.62 25.83 -0.47
CA THR A 92 6.09 25.71 -0.50
C THR A 92 6.50 24.97 -1.76
N THR A 93 6.88 25.74 -2.79
CA THR A 93 7.68 25.32 -3.93
C THR A 93 9.13 25.11 -3.49
N ASP A 94 9.35 24.13 -2.60
CA ASP A 94 10.69 23.60 -2.42
C ASP A 94 10.98 22.74 -3.65
N ALA A 95 11.71 23.33 -4.59
CA ALA A 95 12.26 22.63 -5.74
C ALA A 95 13.01 21.40 -5.22
N LEU A 96 12.41 20.23 -5.40
CA LEU A 96 13.11 18.97 -5.22
C LEU A 96 14.29 19.00 -6.20
N PRO A 97 15.51 18.67 -5.74
CA PRO A 97 16.66 18.58 -6.63
C PRO A 97 16.27 17.73 -7.85
N ASP A 98 16.75 18.12 -9.03
CA ASP A 98 16.40 17.67 -10.38
C ASP A 98 16.77 16.19 -10.65
N ASP A 99 16.40 15.32 -9.73
CA ASP A 99 16.52 13.88 -9.83
C ASP A 99 15.21 13.38 -10.43
N ARG A 100 15.22 13.34 -11.76
CA ARG A 100 14.08 12.96 -12.60
C ARG A 100 13.86 11.46 -12.44
N GLY A 101 12.73 11.09 -11.82
CA GLY A 101 12.28 9.71 -11.82
C GLY A 101 12.00 9.24 -13.25
N LEU A 102 12.21 7.95 -13.50
CA LEU A 102 11.89 7.30 -14.76
C LEU A 102 10.42 6.88 -14.71
N ILE A 103 9.63 7.32 -15.67
CA ILE A 103 8.20 6.97 -15.78
C ILE A 103 8.01 6.21 -17.08
N GLU A 104 7.57 4.98 -16.97
CA GLU A 104 7.14 4.15 -18.09
C GLU A 104 5.62 4.00 -18.01
N MET A 105 4.90 4.59 -18.96
CA MET A 105 3.44 4.60 -18.97
C MET A 105 2.93 3.98 -20.27
N LYS A 106 2.22 2.85 -20.15
CA LYS A 106 1.54 2.20 -21.28
C LYS A 106 0.12 2.73 -21.41
N GLU A 107 -0.55 2.89 -20.29
CA GLU A 107 -1.93 3.37 -20.20
C GLU A 107 -2.05 4.39 -19.06
N MET A 108 -2.97 5.35 -19.21
CA MET A 108 -3.24 6.32 -18.17
C MET A 108 -3.98 5.65 -17.02
N VAL A 109 -3.50 5.87 -15.78
CA VAL A 109 -4.11 5.29 -14.58
C VAL A 109 -4.22 6.37 -13.50
N SER A 110 -5.36 6.42 -12.81
CA SER A 110 -5.63 7.32 -11.69
C SER A 110 -6.13 6.51 -10.50
N LEU A 111 -5.34 6.46 -9.43
CA LEU A 111 -5.57 5.58 -8.28
C LEU A 111 -5.51 6.38 -6.98
N THR A 112 -6.33 5.98 -6.00
CA THR A 112 -6.32 6.58 -4.66
C THR A 112 -5.76 5.60 -3.64
N PHE A 113 -4.82 6.04 -2.82
CA PHE A 113 -4.19 5.21 -1.77
C PHE A 113 -4.33 5.86 -0.39
N ASP A 114 -4.29 5.03 0.66
CA ASP A 114 -4.20 5.46 2.04
C ASP A 114 -2.79 5.96 2.38
N LEU A 115 -2.66 7.25 2.71
CA LEU A 115 -1.38 7.88 3.05
C LEU A 115 -0.71 7.26 4.28
N ARG A 116 -1.46 6.65 5.21
CA ARG A 116 -0.88 5.99 6.40
C ARG A 116 -0.05 4.78 5.99
N CYS A 117 -0.55 4.00 5.04
CA CYS A 117 0.18 2.87 4.46
C CYS A 117 1.42 3.38 3.71
N MET A 118 1.26 4.42 2.88
CA MET A 118 2.34 5.03 2.12
C MET A 118 3.50 5.54 3.01
N ASN A 119 3.19 6.19 4.13
CA ASN A 119 4.19 6.58 5.13
C ASN A 119 4.92 5.37 5.70
N SER A 120 4.20 4.29 6.00
CA SER A 120 4.81 3.06 6.49
C SER A 120 5.77 2.47 5.46
N PHE A 121 5.38 2.39 4.19
CA PHE A 121 6.21 1.87 3.10
C PHE A 121 7.46 2.71 2.90
N SER A 122 7.35 4.04 3.04
CA SER A 122 8.48 4.95 2.86
C SER A 122 9.63 4.74 3.84
N LYS A 123 9.38 4.10 5.00
CA LYS A 123 10.44 3.76 5.97
C LYS A 123 11.47 2.79 5.40
N ALA A 124 11.11 2.02 4.36
CA ALA A 124 12.04 1.12 3.68
C ALA A 124 13.08 1.84 2.81
N SER A 125 13.01 3.18 2.66
CA SER A 125 14.00 3.94 1.90
C SER A 125 15.43 3.81 2.42
N VAL A 126 15.62 3.41 3.69
CA VAL A 126 16.94 3.12 4.25
C VAL A 126 17.59 1.86 3.66
N LEU A 127 16.82 1.04 2.95
CA LEU A 127 17.28 -0.23 2.36
C LEU A 127 17.70 -0.09 0.90
N SER A 128 17.25 0.96 0.21
CA SER A 128 17.46 1.13 -1.23
C SER A 128 17.38 2.60 -1.62
N ASP A 129 18.30 3.06 -2.47
CA ASP A 129 18.29 4.43 -2.99
C ASP A 129 17.13 4.69 -3.96
N GLN A 130 16.54 3.64 -4.53
CA GLN A 130 15.42 3.73 -5.47
C GLN A 130 14.20 2.94 -4.97
N VAL A 131 13.03 3.48 -5.27
CA VAL A 131 11.75 2.76 -5.19
C VAL A 131 11.19 2.56 -6.59
N THR A 132 10.66 1.37 -6.87
CA THR A 132 9.89 1.07 -8.08
C THR A 132 8.43 0.89 -7.69
N ILE A 133 7.55 1.68 -8.31
CA ILE A 133 6.12 1.70 -8.04
C ILE A 133 5.40 1.22 -9.29
N SER A 134 4.76 0.05 -9.20
CA SER A 134 3.98 -0.55 -10.28
C SER A 134 2.49 -0.32 -10.02
N LEU A 135 1.79 0.26 -10.99
CA LEU A 135 0.41 0.71 -10.86
C LEU A 135 -0.48 0.04 -11.90
N SER A 136 -1.67 -0.38 -11.46
CA SER A 136 -2.72 -0.96 -12.28
C SER A 136 -4.07 -0.64 -11.65
N SER A 137 -5.11 -0.43 -12.48
CA SER A 137 -6.50 -0.35 -12.02
C SER A 137 -7.08 -1.69 -11.59
N GLU A 138 -6.48 -2.80 -12.03
CA GLU A 138 -7.00 -4.16 -11.83
C GLU A 138 -6.21 -4.96 -10.79
N LEU A 139 -4.94 -4.61 -10.58
CA LEU A 139 -4.03 -5.31 -9.67
C LEU A 139 -3.66 -4.43 -8.47
N PRO A 140 -3.28 -5.02 -7.32
CA PRO A 140 -2.65 -4.28 -6.24
C PRO A 140 -1.44 -3.50 -6.75
N ALA A 141 -1.30 -2.25 -6.33
CA ALA A 141 -0.08 -1.50 -6.54
C ALA A 141 1.07 -2.12 -5.76
N VAL A 142 2.26 -2.11 -6.36
CA VAL A 142 3.47 -2.71 -5.78
C VAL A 142 4.53 -1.64 -5.57
N PHE A 143 5.05 -1.57 -4.35
CA PHE A 143 6.18 -0.72 -3.99
C PHE A 143 7.39 -1.60 -3.67
N GLU A 144 8.35 -1.62 -4.58
CA GLU A 144 9.55 -2.44 -4.48
C GLU A 144 10.78 -1.62 -4.08
N TYR A 145 11.49 -2.12 -3.05
CA TYR A 145 12.81 -1.67 -2.64
C TYR A 145 13.78 -2.83 -2.78
N LYS A 146 14.83 -2.66 -3.57
CA LYS A 146 15.87 -3.69 -3.73
C LYS A 146 16.84 -3.65 -2.56
N ILE A 147 17.08 -4.80 -1.93
CA ILE A 147 18.10 -4.95 -0.88
C ILE A 147 19.38 -5.44 -1.56
N ALA A 148 20.24 -4.50 -1.96
CA ALA A 148 21.48 -4.77 -2.67
C ALA A 148 21.30 -5.85 -3.76
N GLU A 149 22.09 -6.93 -3.71
CA GLU A 149 21.97 -8.10 -4.59
C GLU A 149 21.26 -9.29 -3.92
N MET A 150 20.78 -9.13 -2.68
CA MET A 150 20.21 -10.23 -1.87
C MET A 150 18.72 -10.45 -2.11
N GLY A 151 17.99 -9.45 -2.60
CA GLY A 151 16.57 -9.57 -2.87
C GLY A 151 15.83 -8.24 -2.86
N TYR A 152 14.59 -8.26 -2.41
CA TYR A 152 13.72 -7.09 -2.37
C TYR A 152 12.72 -7.15 -1.21
N ILE A 153 12.22 -5.99 -0.81
CA ILE A 153 10.97 -5.85 -0.05
C ILE A 153 9.91 -5.29 -1.00
N ARG A 154 8.75 -5.95 -1.05
CA ARG A 154 7.58 -5.50 -1.81
C ARG A 154 6.41 -5.27 -0.88
N TYR A 155 5.83 -4.07 -0.96
CA TYR A 155 4.55 -3.77 -0.34
C TYR A 155 3.45 -3.80 -1.40
N TYR A 156 2.38 -4.52 -1.11
CA TYR A 156 1.21 -4.65 -1.97
C TYR A 156 0.05 -3.86 -1.38
N MET A 157 -0.60 -3.05 -2.19
CA MET A 157 -1.70 -2.21 -1.74
C MET A 157 -2.79 -2.12 -2.82
N LEU A 158 -3.99 -2.55 -2.46
CA LEU A 158 -5.16 -2.33 -3.32
C LEU A 158 -5.47 -0.83 -3.40
N PRO A 159 -5.71 -0.29 -4.61
CA PRO A 159 -6.30 1.03 -4.75
C PRO A 159 -7.62 1.09 -3.96
N ARG A 160 -7.87 2.23 -3.30
CA ARG A 160 -9.22 2.47 -2.77
C ARG A 160 -10.14 2.58 -3.98
N MET A 161 -11.23 1.81 -3.97
CA MET A 161 -12.30 1.91 -4.96
C MET A 161 -12.60 3.38 -5.22
N ALA A 162 -12.55 3.81 -6.48
CA ALA A 162 -13.03 5.14 -6.83
C ALA A 162 -14.49 5.21 -6.37
N LYS A 163 -14.84 6.20 -5.53
CA LYS A 163 -16.21 6.40 -5.05
C LYS A 163 -17.24 6.62 -6.17
N GLU A 164 -16.81 6.66 -7.42
CA GLU A 164 -17.61 6.85 -8.62
C GLU A 164 -18.57 5.67 -8.89
N GLU A 165 -18.25 4.45 -8.44
CA GLU A 165 -19.17 3.30 -8.60
C GLU A 165 -20.39 3.38 -7.65
N MET A 166 -20.19 3.77 -6.39
CA MET A 166 -21.29 3.83 -5.41
C MET A 166 -22.24 5.01 -5.59
N GLN A 167 -21.77 6.11 -6.18
CA GLN A 167 -22.63 7.27 -6.48
C GLN A 167 -23.47 7.05 -7.73
N ASN A 168 -22.94 6.40 -8.76
CA ASN A 168 -23.69 6.10 -9.98
C ASN A 168 -24.81 5.06 -9.74
N GLU A 169 -24.56 4.00 -8.97
CA GLU A 169 -25.61 3.03 -8.62
C GLU A 169 -26.74 3.66 -7.77
N GLY A 170 -26.39 4.55 -6.84
CA GLY A 170 -27.36 5.26 -6.01
C GLY A 170 -28.24 6.22 -6.80
N ASP A 171 -27.67 6.93 -7.77
CA ASP A 171 -28.39 7.86 -8.64
C ASP A 171 -29.27 7.12 -9.66
N GLU A 172 -28.84 5.96 -10.16
CA GLU A 172 -29.61 5.14 -11.08
C GLU A 172 -30.81 4.48 -10.40
N MET A 173 -30.65 3.91 -9.20
CA MET A 173 -31.77 3.41 -8.40
C MET A 173 -32.79 4.52 -8.08
N GLN A 174 -32.33 5.74 -7.78
CA GLN A 174 -33.22 6.87 -7.51
C GLN A 174 -33.99 7.34 -8.75
N ARG A 175 -33.40 7.20 -9.96
CA ARG A 175 -34.10 7.49 -11.22
C ARG A 175 -35.16 6.45 -11.52
N ILE A 176 -34.82 5.16 -11.41
CA ILE A 176 -35.78 4.05 -11.64
C ILE A 176 -36.95 4.14 -10.65
N ALA A 177 -36.67 4.37 -9.36
CA ALA A 177 -37.71 4.51 -8.35
C ALA A 177 -38.63 5.74 -8.58
N LYS A 178 -38.12 6.83 -9.19
CA LYS A 178 -38.93 7.99 -9.54
C LYS A 178 -39.82 7.73 -10.75
N GLU A 179 -39.32 7.02 -11.75
CA GLU A 179 -40.09 6.64 -12.95
C GLU A 179 -41.22 5.68 -12.59
N ASP A 180 -40.94 4.64 -11.80
CA ASP A 180 -41.95 3.70 -11.31
C ASP A 180 -43.04 4.41 -10.49
N LYS A 181 -42.65 5.36 -9.62
CA LYS A 181 -43.60 6.10 -8.81
C LYS A 181 -44.52 7.01 -9.65
N MET A 182 -43.97 7.72 -10.65
CA MET A 182 -44.79 8.53 -11.57
C MET A 182 -45.76 7.67 -12.40
N GLN A 183 -45.34 6.45 -12.77
CA GLN A 183 -46.17 5.54 -13.55
C GLN A 183 -47.33 4.98 -12.71
N ILE A 184 -47.07 4.60 -11.45
CA ILE A 184 -48.10 4.13 -10.52
C ILE A 184 -49.12 5.23 -10.22
N GLU A 185 -48.68 6.47 -9.94
CA GLU A 185 -49.58 7.61 -9.69
C GLU A 185 -50.40 7.97 -10.94
N GLY A 186 -49.80 7.86 -12.13
CA GLY A 186 -50.49 8.06 -13.41
C GLY A 186 -51.58 7.03 -13.67
N ASP A 187 -51.31 5.76 -13.40
CA ASP A 187 -52.27 4.66 -13.55
C ASP A 187 -53.41 4.75 -12.53
N GLU A 188 -53.12 5.20 -11.30
CA GLU A 188 -54.12 5.39 -10.25
C GLU A 188 -55.08 6.54 -10.57
N MET A 189 -54.58 7.69 -11.05
CA MET A 189 -55.43 8.80 -11.51
C MET A 189 -56.36 8.41 -12.67
N GLN A 190 -55.89 7.56 -13.60
CA GLN A 190 -56.72 7.08 -14.70
C GLN A 190 -57.81 6.08 -14.25
N ARG A 191 -57.57 5.33 -13.18
CA ARG A 191 -58.59 4.44 -12.58
C ARG A 191 -59.68 5.25 -11.89
N ILE A 192 -59.30 6.21 -11.05
CA ILE A 192 -60.25 7.07 -10.32
C ILE A 192 -61.13 7.85 -11.31
N ALA A 193 -60.55 8.40 -12.38
CA ALA A 193 -61.31 9.12 -13.41
C ALA A 193 -62.28 8.24 -14.23
N LYS A 194 -62.10 6.91 -14.22
CA LYS A 194 -63.04 5.95 -14.85
C LYS A 194 -64.15 5.53 -13.89
N GLU A 195 -63.91 5.52 -12.59
CA GLU A 195 -64.92 5.20 -11.57
C GLU A 195 -65.92 6.34 -11.35
N ASP A 196 -65.50 7.60 -11.48
CA ASP A 196 -66.40 8.78 -11.36
C ASP A 196 -67.33 8.99 -12.57
N LYS A 197 -67.19 8.20 -13.64
CA LYS A 197 -68.01 8.28 -14.87
C LYS A 197 -69.08 7.19 -14.98
N MET A 198 -69.31 6.40 -13.92
CA MET A 198 -70.33 5.35 -13.85
C MET A 198 -71.35 5.65 -12.75
#